data_AF-A0A2V2NH13-F1
#
_entry.id   AF-A0A2V2NH13-F1
#
_cell.length_a   1.000
_cell.length_b   1.000
_cell.length_c   1.000
_cell.angle_alpha   90.00
_cell.angle_beta   90.00
_cell.angle_gamma   90.00
#
_symmetry.space_group_name_H-M   'P 1'
#
loop_
_entity.id
_entity.type
_entity.pdbx_description
1 polymer ?
#
loop_
_entity_poly.entity_id
_entity_poly.type
_entity_poly.pdbx_seq_one_letter_code
_entity_poly.pdbx_strand_id
1 'polypeptide(L)'
;MEEKFMDCYNNSNCSPDKCGGCPGCGGEAIEKITIKVEWKHKGQTPEDADGINEIMTELSGELMVSGVELVYINNSFGEDIPNNTSAFFINGHALSGLAEIPTSGPVSQEQLRKGIFQALLKNL
;
A
#
# COMPACT_ATOMS: atom_id res chain seq x y z
N MET A 1 4.11 6.99 -43.81
CA MET A 1 4.71 5.69 -43.51
C MET A 1 6.11 5.92 -43.02
N GLU A 2 6.53 5.49 -41.84
CA GLU A 2 5.85 4.97 -40.67
C GLU A 2 6.98 4.79 -39.64
N GLU A 3 6.69 5.22 -38.42
CA GLU A 3 7.17 4.76 -37.12
C GLU A 3 8.50 3.97 -37.03
N LYS A 4 9.46 4.57 -36.32
CA LYS A 4 10.67 3.93 -35.80
C LYS A 4 10.34 2.99 -34.65
N PHE A 5 9.99 1.74 -34.94
CA PHE A 5 10.11 0.62 -34.00
C PHE A 5 11.39 -0.13 -34.35
N MET A 6 12.51 0.26 -33.74
CA MET A 6 13.82 -0.33 -34.02
C MET A 6 14.17 -1.38 -32.95
N ASP A 7 14.07 -2.63 -33.39
CA ASP A 7 14.90 -3.79 -33.05
C ASP A 7 15.25 -4.10 -31.58
N CYS A 8 14.37 -4.83 -30.91
CA CYS A 8 14.73 -5.78 -29.86
C CYS A 8 14.63 -7.26 -30.33
N TYR A 9 14.81 -7.54 -31.62
CA TYR A 9 14.53 -8.88 -32.19
C TYR A 9 15.76 -9.69 -32.67
N ASN A 10 16.97 -9.13 -32.61
CA ASN A 10 18.14 -9.72 -33.29
C ASN A 10 19.30 -10.18 -32.39
N ASN A 11 19.04 -10.54 -31.13
CA ASN A 11 20.00 -11.38 -30.40
C ASN A 11 19.27 -12.42 -29.53
N SER A 12 19.23 -13.64 -30.07
CA SER A 12 18.51 -14.79 -29.56
C SER A 12 19.07 -15.26 -28.21
N ASN A 13 18.49 -14.77 -27.09
CA ASN A 13 18.26 -15.57 -25.86
C ASN A 13 17.53 -14.86 -24.70
N CYS A 14 16.89 -13.71 -24.92
CA CYS A 14 16.00 -13.13 -23.90
C CYS A 14 14.57 -13.65 -24.07
N SER A 15 14.24 -14.73 -23.36
CA SER A 15 12.83 -15.03 -23.03
C SER A 15 12.39 -14.11 -21.89
N PRO A 16 11.12 -13.67 -21.83
CA PRO A 16 10.61 -12.83 -20.73
C PRO A 16 10.87 -13.42 -19.33
N ASP A 17 10.97 -14.75 -19.21
CA ASP A 17 11.36 -15.48 -17.99
C ASP A 17 12.85 -15.36 -17.60
N LYS A 18 13.71 -14.75 -18.43
CA LYS A 18 15.17 -14.65 -18.22
C LYS A 18 15.71 -13.22 -18.18
N CYS A 19 14.85 -12.23 -17.93
CA CYS A 19 15.26 -10.83 -17.78
C CYS A 19 16.14 -10.52 -16.54
N GLY A 20 16.40 -11.49 -15.66
CA GLY A 20 17.27 -11.28 -14.50
C GLY A 20 18.78 -11.31 -14.79
N GLY A 21 19.21 -11.62 -16.02
CA GLY A 21 20.62 -11.91 -16.33
C GLY A 21 21.25 -11.10 -17.46
N CYS A 22 20.58 -10.09 -18.02
CA CYS A 22 21.13 -9.33 -19.15
C CYS A 22 21.90 -8.08 -18.67
N PRO A 23 23.23 -7.99 -18.87
CA PRO A 23 23.98 -6.78 -18.57
C PRO A 23 23.64 -5.73 -19.65
N GLY A 24 22.59 -4.96 -19.39
CA GLY A 24 21.99 -4.00 -20.34
C GLY A 24 20.47 -3.91 -20.23
N CYS A 25 19.79 -4.94 -19.69
CA CYS A 25 18.45 -4.81 -19.15
C CYS A 25 18.61 -4.59 -17.64
N GLY A 26 18.71 -3.33 -17.22
CA GLY A 26 18.81 -2.93 -15.81
C GLY A 26 17.53 -3.29 -15.05
N GLY A 27 17.32 -4.57 -14.80
CA GLY A 27 16.42 -5.07 -13.77
C GLY A 27 17.16 -5.05 -12.45
N GLU A 28 17.49 -3.85 -11.96
CA GLU A 28 17.68 -3.70 -10.52
C GLU A 28 16.40 -4.26 -9.89
N ALA A 29 16.54 -5.29 -9.06
CA ALA A 29 15.42 -5.79 -8.29
C ALA A 29 14.86 -4.59 -7.53
N ILE A 30 13.71 -4.08 -7.96
CA ILE A 30 13.04 -2.95 -7.31
C ILE A 30 12.88 -3.41 -5.85
N GLU A 31 13.64 -2.79 -4.94
CA GLU A 31 13.51 -3.09 -3.52
C GLU A 31 12.07 -2.82 -3.15
N LYS A 32 11.34 -3.90 -2.85
CA LYS A 32 9.93 -3.80 -2.52
C LYS A 32 9.82 -3.15 -1.16
N ILE A 33 9.14 -2.00 -1.10
CA ILE A 33 8.89 -1.32 0.16
C ILE A 33 7.62 -1.93 0.76
N THR A 34 7.72 -2.60 1.90
CA THR A 34 6.55 -3.16 2.59
C THR A 34 5.96 -2.12 3.55
N ILE A 35 4.67 -1.82 3.38
CA ILE A 35 3.89 -0.98 4.29
C ILE A 35 2.86 -1.84 5.01
N LYS A 36 2.94 -1.87 6.34
CA LYS A 36 1.99 -2.57 7.20
C LYS A 36 0.90 -1.62 7.66
N VAL A 37 -0.35 -1.95 7.39
CA VAL A 37 -1.52 -1.23 7.88
C VAL A 37 -2.28 -2.12 8.85
N GLU A 38 -2.49 -1.67 10.08
CA GLU A 38 -3.24 -2.37 11.11
C GLU A 38 -4.49 -1.58 11.47
N TRP A 39 -5.64 -2.23 11.38
CA TRP A 39 -6.88 -1.69 11.92
C TRP A 39 -7.17 -2.34 13.27
N LYS A 40 -7.21 -1.51 14.30
CA LYS A 40 -7.54 -1.92 15.66
C LYS A 40 -8.84 -1.28 16.11
N HIS A 41 -9.65 -2.01 16.87
CA HIS A 41 -10.91 -1.48 17.39
C HIS A 41 -11.29 -2.06 18.75
N LYS A 42 -12.31 -1.45 19.35
CA LYS A 42 -12.94 -1.92 20.57
C LYS A 42 -14.44 -1.66 20.54
N GLY A 43 -15.25 -2.71 20.62
CA GLY A 43 -16.71 -2.58 20.60
C GLY A 43 -17.27 -2.41 19.18
N GLN A 44 -18.37 -1.67 19.04
CA GLN A 44 -18.99 -1.43 17.74
C GLN A 44 -18.39 -0.18 17.09
N THR A 45 -17.80 -0.33 15.91
CA THR A 45 -17.17 0.77 15.16
C THR A 45 -18.11 1.39 14.13
N PRO A 46 -17.91 2.68 13.80
CA PRO A 46 -18.59 3.30 12.66
C PRO A 46 -18.09 2.79 11.29
N GLU A 47 -16.89 2.19 11.25
CA GLU A 47 -16.33 1.58 10.05
C GLU A 47 -16.92 0.18 9.80
N ASP A 48 -17.20 -0.07 8.51
CA ASP A 48 -17.62 -1.38 8.00
C ASP A 48 -16.38 -2.20 7.61
N ALA A 49 -16.24 -3.40 8.18
CA ALA A 49 -15.04 -4.22 8.00
C ALA A 49 -14.85 -4.65 6.53
N ASP A 50 -15.94 -4.90 5.80
CA ASP A 50 -15.90 -5.24 4.38
C ASP A 50 -15.52 -4.03 3.54
N GLY A 51 -16.06 -2.85 3.85
CA GLY A 51 -15.67 -1.59 3.22
C GLY A 51 -14.19 -1.24 3.43
N ILE A 52 -13.64 -1.46 4.64
CA ILE A 52 -12.21 -1.25 4.87
C ILE A 52 -11.37 -2.27 4.08
N ASN A 53 -11.78 -3.54 4.00
CA ASN A 53 -11.08 -4.54 3.18
C ASN A 53 -11.04 -4.13 1.70
N GLU A 54 -12.15 -3.62 1.15
CA GLU A 54 -12.24 -3.14 -0.24
C GLU A 54 -11.26 -1.98 -0.47
N ILE A 55 -11.27 -0.99 0.42
CA ILE A 55 -10.36 0.16 0.37
C ILE A 55 -8.89 -0.30 0.39
N MET A 56 -8.53 -1.22 1.29
CA MET A 56 -7.15 -1.73 1.39
C MET A 56 -6.73 -2.51 0.14
N THR A 57 -7.67 -3.24 -0.46
CA THR A 57 -7.44 -3.99 -1.71
C THR A 57 -7.17 -3.04 -2.87
N GLU A 58 -7.98 -1.98 -3.00
CA GLU A 58 -7.79 -0.96 -4.03
C GLU A 58 -6.43 -0.24 -3.86
N LEU A 59 -6.13 0.22 -2.65
CA LEU A 59 -4.85 0.88 -2.33
C LEU A 59 -3.65 -0.04 -2.58
N SER A 60 -3.76 -1.34 -2.24
CA SER A 60 -2.71 -2.31 -2.54
C SER A 60 -2.48 -2.44 -4.05
N GLY A 61 -3.54 -2.44 -4.85
CA GLY A 61 -3.43 -2.47 -6.31
C GLY A 61 -2.74 -1.24 -6.88
N GLU A 62 -3.08 -0.05 -6.38
CA GLU A 62 -2.42 1.21 -6.77
C GLU A 62 -0.92 1.23 -6.42
N LEU A 63 -0.58 0.74 -5.23
CA LEU A 63 0.77 0.79 -4.69
C LEU A 63 1.70 -0.30 -5.27
N MET A 64 1.15 -1.43 -5.68
CA MET A 64 1.91 -2.52 -6.31
C MET A 64 2.60 -2.07 -7.61
N VAL A 65 1.98 -1.17 -8.39
CA VAL A 65 2.57 -0.57 -9.59
C VAL A 65 3.82 0.25 -9.26
N SER A 66 3.91 0.77 -8.03
CA SER A 66 5.03 1.58 -7.54
C SER A 66 6.09 0.76 -6.78
N GLY A 67 6.02 -0.57 -6.82
CA GLY A 67 6.94 -1.44 -6.07
C GLY A 67 6.69 -1.46 -4.56
N VAL A 68 5.53 -0.99 -4.11
CA VAL A 68 5.14 -0.98 -2.69
C VAL A 68 4.20 -2.15 -2.43
N GLU A 69 4.52 -2.97 -1.43
CA GLU A 69 3.68 -4.06 -0.95
C GLU A 69 2.90 -3.61 0.28
N LEU A 70 1.57 -3.65 0.22
CA LEU A 70 0.72 -3.30 1.36
C LEU A 70 0.25 -4.56 2.07
N VAL A 71 0.58 -4.66 3.37
CA VAL A 71 0.15 -5.75 4.24
C VAL A 71 -0.91 -5.22 5.19
N TYR A 72 -2.16 -5.65 5.01
CA TYR A 72 -3.27 -5.24 5.86
C TYR A 72 -3.58 -6.28 6.94
N ILE A 73 -3.64 -5.84 8.20
CA ILE A 73 -4.11 -6.64 9.34
C ILE A 73 -5.45 -6.08 9.80
N ASN A 74 -6.50 -6.84 9.52
CA ASN A 74 -7.87 -6.52 9.91
C ASN A 74 -8.15 -6.99 11.35
N ASN A 75 -9.01 -6.24 12.04
CA ASN A 75 -9.81 -6.72 13.17
C ASN A 75 -9.04 -7.07 14.45
N SER A 76 -7.96 -6.34 14.74
CA SER A 76 -7.22 -6.56 15.98
C SER A 76 -7.90 -5.82 17.13
N PHE A 77 -8.29 -6.54 18.18
CA PHE A 77 -8.82 -5.89 19.39
C PHE A 77 -7.71 -5.07 20.07
N GLY A 78 -7.97 -3.79 20.34
CA GLY A 78 -7.05 -2.90 21.04
C GLY A 78 -7.56 -2.55 22.43
N GLU A 79 -6.89 -3.03 23.49
CA GLU A 79 -7.26 -2.69 24.87
C GLU A 79 -7.16 -1.18 25.16
N ASP A 80 -6.13 -0.55 24.60
CA ASP A 80 -5.80 0.88 24.72
C ASP A 80 -6.71 1.79 23.88
N ILE A 81 -7.63 1.23 23.10
CA ILE A 81 -8.57 1.99 22.26
C ILE A 81 -9.83 2.30 23.07
N PRO A 82 -10.41 3.51 22.98
CA PRO A 82 -11.69 3.83 23.61
C PRO A 82 -12.82 2.91 23.13
N ASN A 83 -13.79 2.62 24.00
CA ASN A 83 -14.95 1.82 23.60
C ASN A 83 -15.73 2.48 22.45
N ASN A 84 -16.19 1.65 21.51
CA ASN A 84 -16.93 2.01 20.30
C ASN A 84 -16.15 2.92 19.35
N THR A 85 -14.83 2.75 19.31
CA THR A 85 -13.94 3.49 18.41
C THR A 85 -12.95 2.56 17.73
N SER A 86 -12.32 3.09 16.69
CA SER A 86 -11.38 2.41 15.83
C SER A 86 -10.14 3.30 15.65
N ALA A 87 -8.99 2.66 15.41
CA ALA A 87 -7.74 3.35 15.11
C ALA A 87 -6.97 2.57 14.05
N PHE A 88 -6.41 3.31 13.09
CA PHE A 88 -5.52 2.77 12.07
C PHE A 88 -4.07 3.08 12.43
N PHE A 89 -3.20 2.10 12.19
CA PHE A 89 -1.76 2.23 12.37
C PHE A 89 -1.05 1.87 11.07
N ILE A 90 -0.07 2.67 10.67
CA ILE A 90 0.74 2.46 9.47
C ILE A 90 2.19 2.35 9.93
N ASN A 91 2.81 1.18 9.72
CA ASN A 91 4.11 0.82 10.28
C ASN A 91 4.23 1.08 11.79
N GLY A 92 3.14 0.82 12.52
CA GLY A 92 3.06 1.05 13.97
C GLY A 92 2.76 2.50 14.39
N HIS A 93 2.71 3.45 13.45
CA HIS A 93 2.36 4.84 13.72
C HIS A 93 0.85 5.08 13.55
N ALA A 94 0.21 5.75 14.50
CA ALA A 94 -1.20 6.08 14.40
C ALA A 94 -1.48 7.00 13.18
N LEU A 95 -2.52 6.68 12.41
CA LEU A 95 -2.93 7.44 11.22
C LEU A 95 -3.19 8.92 11.55
N SER A 96 -3.73 9.22 12.74
CA SER A 96 -3.96 10.58 13.24
C SER A 96 -2.68 11.42 13.34
N GLY A 97 -1.51 10.80 13.46
CA GLY A 97 -0.21 11.47 13.44
C GLY A 97 0.40 11.63 12.04
N LEU A 98 -0.22 11.04 11.02
CA LEU A 98 0.24 11.04 9.62
C LEU A 98 -0.67 11.88 8.71
N ALA A 99 -1.99 11.82 8.93
CA ALA A 99 -2.99 12.53 8.15
C ALA A 99 -4.08 13.11 9.07
N GLU A 100 -4.70 14.20 8.62
CA GLU A 100 -5.89 14.74 9.28
C GLU A 100 -7.07 13.77 9.11
N ILE A 101 -7.48 13.20 10.24
CA ILE A 101 -8.66 12.33 10.34
C ILE A 101 -9.86 13.18 10.78
N PRO A 102 -11.09 12.80 10.36
CA PRO A 102 -12.26 13.56 10.75
C PRO A 102 -12.50 13.30 12.25
N THR A 103 -12.95 14.32 12.98
CA THR A 103 -13.31 14.17 14.41
C THR A 103 -14.58 13.34 14.61
N SER A 104 -15.34 13.10 13.54
CA SER A 104 -16.56 12.29 13.54
C SER A 104 -16.75 11.64 12.18
N GLY A 105 -17.05 10.33 12.16
CA GLY A 105 -17.29 9.54 10.96
C GLY A 105 -16.20 8.50 10.66
N PRO A 106 -16.44 7.60 9.68
CA PRO A 106 -15.48 6.57 9.30
C PRO A 106 -14.27 7.19 8.57
N VAL A 107 -13.13 6.51 8.68
CA VAL A 107 -11.93 6.88 7.93
C VAL A 107 -12.16 6.62 6.43
N SER A 108 -11.86 7.61 5.60
CA SER A 108 -12.00 7.49 4.15
C SER A 108 -10.75 6.90 3.49
N GLN A 109 -10.92 6.37 2.28
CA GLN A 109 -9.80 5.90 1.47
C GLN A 109 -8.74 6.97 1.23
N GLU A 110 -9.14 8.23 1.00
CA GLU A 110 -8.18 9.32 0.77
C GLU A 110 -7.30 9.56 2.00
N GLN A 111 -7.84 9.40 3.21
CA GLN A 111 -7.07 9.55 4.45
C GLN A 111 -6.07 8.42 4.64
N LEU A 112 -6.48 7.17 4.39
CA LEU A 112 -5.58 6.02 4.41
C LEU A 112 -4.47 6.18 3.37
N ARG A 113 -4.83 6.57 2.15
CA ARG A 113 -3.88 6.90 1.08
C ARG A 113 -2.87 7.93 1.56
N LYS A 114 -3.33 9.09 2.04
CA LYS A 114 -2.45 10.16 2.57
C LYS A 114 -1.54 9.65 3.67
N GLY A 115 -2.07 8.86 4.62
CA GLY A 115 -1.29 8.26 5.70
C GLY A 115 -0.18 7.35 5.18
N ILE A 116 -0.48 6.48 4.22
CA ILE A 116 0.49 5.56 3.62
C ILE A 116 1.58 6.33 2.89
N PHE A 117 1.20 7.34 2.08
CA PHE A 117 2.19 8.20 1.41
C PHE A 117 3.06 8.97 2.40
N GLN A 118 2.51 9.44 3.51
CA GLN A 118 3.27 10.12 4.55
C GLN A 118 4.24 9.17 5.27
N ALA A 119 3.84 7.92 5.51
CA ALA A 119 4.74 6.90 6.06
C ALA A 119 5.91 6.60 5.10
N LEU A 120 5.61 6.44 3.81
CA LEU A 120 6.61 6.26 2.75
C LEU A 120 7.60 7.43 2.69
N LEU A 121 7.11 8.67 2.68
CA LEU A 121 7.96 9.88 2.63
C LEU A 121 8.86 10.01 3.86
N LYS A 122 8.36 9.62 5.04
CA LYS A 122 9.10 9.70 6.30
C LYS A 122 10.03 8.51 6.53
N ASN A 123 10.00 7.48 5.66
CA ASN A 123 10.71 6.21 5.85
C ASN A 123 10.41 5.59 7.22
N LEU A 124 9.15 5.68 7.66
CA LEU A 124 8.66 5.09 8.90
C LEU A 124 8.32 3.62 8.69
#